data_AF-A0A7C7UFL8-F1
#
_entry.id   AF-A0A7C7UFL8-F1
#
_cell.length_a   1.000
_cell.length_b   1.000
_cell.length_c   1.000
_cell.angle_alpha   90.00
_cell.angle_beta   90.00
_cell.angle_gamma   90.00
#
_symmetry.space_group_name_H-M   'P 1'
#
loop_
_entity.id
_entity.type
_entity.pdbx_description
1 polymer ?
#
loop_
_entity_poly.entity_id
_entity_poly.type
_entity_poly.pdbx_seq_one_letter_code
_entity_poly.pdbx_strand_id
1 'polypeptide(L)'
;MAISPFNSGDPELALTIFRNSNRLADFAQTSNQEATAPVLEQLLASGSPDAQNIERSLSVLLPSQVPDVLNQMAGESLGAFTNPREANAYAFAQALSRRYTANEYRSGPVKRQAGAAGGGGPSAGGWLEPVGLFSSQSGGVNASTISANSGGLAAGFDAPLPGWTNARLGLGFGYTRHSLEGSRGLTGQGNTYQAAVYGSWEKKGYYAGLAGRYAYSNMETDRLIAFEDIDRRATARSSGQEAGFIVEAGARLGDITRIAYRPMVR
;
A
#
# COMPACT_ATOMS: atom_id res chain seq x y z
N MET A 1 6.23 50.26 -61.31
CA MET A 1 6.49 49.20 -62.29
C MET A 1 5.57 48.05 -61.94
N ALA A 2 4.67 47.75 -62.88
CA ALA A 2 3.58 46.77 -62.93
C ALA A 2 3.22 45.95 -61.67
N ILE A 3 2.08 46.31 -61.08
CA ILE A 3 1.19 45.40 -60.37
C ILE A 3 0.36 44.72 -61.46
N SER A 4 0.35 43.38 -61.49
CA SER A 4 -0.65 42.59 -62.22
C SER A 4 -1.16 41.46 -61.32
N PRO A 5 -2.45 41.11 -61.40
CA PRO A 5 -3.19 40.46 -60.33
C PRO A 5 -3.09 38.94 -60.43
N PHE A 6 -2.96 38.26 -59.28
CA PHE A 6 -3.12 36.81 -59.22
C PHE A 6 -4.51 36.43 -58.70
N ASN A 7 -4.98 35.33 -59.30
CA ASN A 7 -6.35 34.92 -59.52
C ASN A 7 -7.00 34.33 -58.26
N SER A 8 -8.30 34.57 -58.06
CA SER A 8 -9.11 33.99 -56.98
C SER A 8 -9.42 32.51 -57.25
N GLY A 9 -8.43 31.64 -57.08
CA GLY A 9 -8.56 30.23 -57.41
C GLY A 9 -7.62 29.26 -56.72
N ASP A 10 -6.99 29.64 -55.60
CA ASP A 10 -6.23 28.66 -54.82
C ASP A 10 -7.20 27.81 -54.00
N PRO A 11 -7.18 26.47 -54.15
CA PRO A 11 -7.91 25.59 -53.27
C PRO A 11 -7.42 25.86 -51.85
N GLU A 12 -8.36 25.85 -50.88
CA GLU A 12 -8.04 25.75 -49.46
C GLU A 12 -6.78 24.91 -49.30
N LEU A 13 -5.72 25.53 -48.78
CA LEU A 13 -4.66 24.81 -48.08
C LEU A 13 -5.36 24.17 -46.87
N ALA A 14 -6.05 23.07 -47.13
CA ALA A 14 -6.43 22.09 -46.15
C ALA A 14 -5.10 21.61 -45.60
N LEU A 15 -4.66 22.28 -44.54
CA LEU A 15 -3.64 21.80 -43.64
C LEU A 15 -4.25 20.54 -43.02
N THR A 16 -4.20 19.46 -43.79
CA THR A 16 -4.44 18.11 -43.33
C THR A 16 -3.25 17.87 -42.43
N ILE A 17 -3.38 18.27 -41.17
CA ILE A 17 -2.52 17.84 -40.10
C ILE A 17 -2.69 16.32 -40.11
N PHE A 18 -1.83 15.63 -40.84
CA PHE A 18 -1.66 14.20 -40.69
C PHE A 18 -1.39 14.03 -39.21
N ARG A 19 -2.38 13.50 -38.47
CA ARG A 19 -2.14 12.90 -37.16
C ARG A 19 -0.88 12.08 -37.36
N ASN A 20 0.16 12.45 -36.63
CA ASN A 20 1.39 11.67 -36.57
C ASN A 20 0.94 10.20 -36.44
N SER A 21 1.27 9.33 -37.40
CA SER A 21 0.73 7.95 -37.48
C SER A 21 1.14 7.06 -36.30
N ASN A 22 1.83 7.64 -35.33
CA ASN A 22 2.31 7.02 -34.11
C ASN A 22 1.16 6.95 -33.10
N ARG A 23 0.91 5.75 -32.61
CA ARG A 23 0.00 5.49 -31.49
C ARG A 23 0.63 6.02 -30.21
N LEU A 24 -0.19 6.36 -29.21
CA LEU A 24 0.31 6.72 -27.88
C LEU A 24 1.14 5.58 -27.28
N ALA A 25 0.81 4.33 -27.60
CA ALA A 25 1.57 3.15 -27.19
C ALA A 25 3.00 3.13 -27.75
N ASP A 26 3.26 3.75 -28.91
CA ASP A 26 4.59 3.79 -29.52
C ASP A 26 5.58 4.69 -28.75
N PHE A 27 5.04 5.56 -27.87
CA PHE A 27 5.82 6.40 -26.97
C PHE A 27 5.93 5.81 -25.55
N ALA A 28 5.32 4.67 -25.28
CA ALA A 28 5.40 4.03 -23.97
C ALA A 28 6.81 3.47 -23.72
N GLN A 29 7.33 3.70 -22.52
CA GLN A 29 8.64 3.28 -22.03
C GLN A 29 8.53 2.31 -20.83
N THR A 30 7.35 2.20 -20.22
CA THR A 30 7.07 1.32 -19.09
C THR A 30 5.80 0.52 -19.33
N SER A 31 5.68 -0.65 -18.70
CA SER A 31 4.47 -1.48 -18.81
C SER A 31 3.20 -0.76 -18.34
N ASN A 32 3.33 0.19 -17.39
CA ASN A 32 2.22 1.02 -16.94
C ASN A 32 1.75 1.99 -18.03
N GLN A 33 2.68 2.59 -18.78
CA GLN A 33 2.35 3.47 -19.91
C GLN A 33 1.75 2.66 -21.07
N GLU A 34 2.28 1.47 -21.36
CA GLU A 34 1.74 0.55 -22.37
C GLU A 34 0.30 0.13 -22.06
N ALA A 35 -0.03 -0.09 -20.78
CA ALA A 35 -1.40 -0.40 -20.36
C ALA A 35 -2.35 0.82 -20.41
N THR A 36 -1.81 2.03 -20.22
CA THR A 36 -2.61 3.26 -20.14
C THR A 36 -2.90 3.85 -21.51
N ALA A 37 -1.95 3.79 -22.43
CA ALA A 37 -2.06 4.33 -23.78
C ALA A 37 -3.31 3.86 -24.55
N PRO A 38 -3.64 2.56 -24.66
CA PRO A 38 -4.81 2.12 -25.42
C PRO A 38 -6.14 2.57 -24.79
N VAL A 39 -6.19 2.71 -23.45
CA VAL A 39 -7.38 3.21 -22.74
C VAL A 39 -7.58 4.70 -23.05
N LEU A 40 -6.50 5.47 -23.08
CA LEU A 40 -6.54 6.87 -23.47
C LEU A 40 -6.97 7.02 -24.94
N GLU A 41 -6.44 6.21 -25.86
CA GLU A 41 -6.86 6.23 -27.27
C GLU A 41 -8.36 5.94 -27.44
N GLN A 42 -8.89 4.97 -26.70
CA GLN A 42 -10.34 4.69 -26.71
C GLN A 42 -11.16 5.87 -26.17
N LEU A 43 -10.67 6.55 -25.12
CA LEU A 43 -11.32 7.75 -24.61
C LEU A 43 -11.30 8.88 -25.65
N LEU A 44 -10.19 9.09 -26.34
CA LEU A 44 -10.06 10.09 -27.41
C LEU A 44 -11.03 9.78 -28.57
N ALA A 45 -11.16 8.50 -28.92
CA ALA A 45 -12.10 8.03 -29.95
C ALA A 45 -13.58 8.21 -29.57
N SER A 46 -13.92 8.41 -28.28
CA SER A 46 -15.30 8.65 -27.84
C SER A 46 -15.87 9.98 -28.37
N GLY A 47 -15.02 10.92 -28.77
CA GLY A 47 -15.43 12.23 -29.31
C GLY A 47 -16.12 13.15 -28.30
N SER A 48 -16.13 12.80 -27.00
CA SER A 48 -16.71 13.66 -25.97
C SER A 48 -16.01 15.03 -25.92
N PRO A 49 -16.69 16.11 -25.47
CA PRO A 49 -16.07 17.43 -25.36
C PRO A 49 -14.78 17.43 -24.51
N ASP A 50 -14.74 16.58 -23.49
CA ASP A 50 -13.55 16.42 -22.65
C ASP A 50 -12.41 15.70 -23.38
N ALA A 51 -12.74 14.63 -24.12
CA ALA A 51 -11.79 13.93 -24.98
C ALA A 51 -11.17 14.86 -26.03
N GLN A 52 -11.95 15.77 -26.62
CA GLN A 52 -11.44 16.77 -27.57
C GLN A 52 -10.48 17.78 -26.92
N ASN A 53 -10.73 18.16 -25.66
CA ASN A 53 -9.81 19.04 -24.92
C ASN A 53 -8.49 18.33 -24.58
N ILE A 54 -8.57 17.05 -24.22
CA ILE A 54 -7.38 16.20 -24.01
C ILE A 54 -6.62 16.03 -25.32
N GLU A 55 -7.31 15.76 -26.44
CA GLU A 55 -6.70 15.63 -27.77
C GLU A 55 -5.96 16.91 -28.18
N ARG A 56 -6.57 18.08 -27.98
CA ARG A 56 -5.95 19.38 -28.27
C ARG A 56 -4.69 19.61 -27.43
N SER A 57 -4.73 19.21 -26.16
CA SER A 57 -3.58 19.35 -25.26
C SER A 57 -2.47 18.36 -25.62
N LEU A 58 -2.80 17.15 -26.08
CA LEU A 58 -1.82 16.16 -26.51
C LEU A 58 -1.16 16.51 -27.86
N SER A 59 -1.87 17.19 -28.76
CA SER A 59 -1.38 17.46 -30.11
C SER A 59 -0.25 18.48 -30.18
N VAL A 60 -0.08 19.30 -29.14
CA VAL A 60 1.01 20.29 -29.03
C VAL A 60 2.24 19.76 -28.30
N LEU A 61 2.16 18.57 -27.69
CA LEU A 61 3.25 17.95 -26.96
C LEU A 61 4.34 17.43 -27.91
N LEU A 62 5.59 17.56 -27.46
CA LEU A 62 6.73 16.87 -28.07
C LEU A 62 6.62 15.36 -27.81
N PRO A 63 7.06 14.50 -28.73
CA PRO A 63 7.14 13.05 -28.52
C PRO A 63 7.82 12.63 -27.20
N SER A 64 8.82 13.39 -26.74
CA SER A 64 9.53 13.13 -25.49
C SER A 64 8.70 13.42 -24.23
N GLN A 65 7.61 14.17 -24.33
CA GLN A 65 6.72 14.54 -23.23
C GLN A 65 5.54 13.55 -23.06
N VAL A 66 5.19 12.80 -24.12
CA VAL A 66 4.11 11.80 -24.09
C VAL A 66 4.29 10.74 -22.99
N PRO A 67 5.49 10.17 -22.74
CA PRO A 67 5.69 9.22 -21.65
C PRO A 67 5.31 9.80 -20.27
N ASP A 68 5.63 11.07 -20.01
CA ASP A 68 5.30 11.70 -18.72
C ASP A 68 3.78 11.86 -18.55
N VAL A 69 3.04 12.23 -19.61
CA VAL A 69 1.58 12.30 -19.57
C VAL A 69 0.95 10.92 -19.33
N LEU A 70 1.45 9.89 -20.02
CA LEU A 70 0.98 8.52 -19.82
C LEU A 70 1.26 8.03 -18.39
N ASN A 71 2.38 8.41 -17.79
CA ASN A 71 2.68 8.11 -16.39
C ASN A 71 1.75 8.84 -15.42
N GLN A 72 1.45 10.12 -15.66
CA GLN A 72 0.48 10.85 -14.85
C GLN A 72 -0.91 10.19 -14.89
N MET A 73 -1.24 9.54 -16.00
CA MET A 73 -2.51 8.84 -16.19
C MET A 73 -2.49 7.37 -15.77
N ALA A 74 -1.33 6.80 -15.47
CA ALA A 74 -1.16 5.38 -15.12
C ALA A 74 -1.79 4.95 -13.78
N GLY A 75 -2.23 3.70 -13.71
CA GLY A 75 -2.95 3.12 -12.56
C GLY A 75 -2.10 2.81 -11.32
N GLU A 76 -0.85 3.26 -11.24
CA GLU A 76 0.09 2.90 -10.16
C GLU A 76 -0.45 3.22 -8.75
N SER A 77 -1.22 4.30 -8.62
CA SER A 77 -1.87 4.69 -7.37
C SER A 77 -2.77 3.61 -6.77
N LEU A 78 -3.28 2.66 -7.57
CA LEU A 78 -4.11 1.54 -7.10
C LEU A 78 -3.32 0.48 -6.32
N GLY A 79 -2.03 0.32 -6.65
CA GLY A 79 -1.14 -0.65 -6.00
C GLY A 79 -0.31 -0.07 -4.85
N ALA A 80 -0.28 1.25 -4.70
CA ALA A 80 0.65 1.98 -3.84
C ALA A 80 0.58 1.60 -2.34
N PHE A 81 -0.58 1.14 -1.86
CA PHE A 81 -0.78 0.75 -0.45
C PHE A 81 -0.45 -0.71 -0.14
N THR A 82 -0.08 -1.51 -1.14
CA THR A 82 0.18 -2.95 -1.00
C THR A 82 1.29 -3.23 0.03
N ASN A 83 2.43 -2.56 -0.10
CA ASN A 83 3.59 -2.77 0.76
C ASN A 83 3.40 -2.18 2.18
N PRO A 84 2.86 -0.96 2.35
CA PRO A 84 2.53 -0.44 3.68
C PRO A 84 1.57 -1.32 4.48
N ARG A 85 0.59 -1.94 3.82
CA ARG A 85 -0.36 -2.87 4.47
C ARG A 85 0.33 -4.13 4.96
N GLU A 86 1.20 -4.72 4.15
CA GLU A 86 1.97 -5.91 4.51
C GLU A 86 2.94 -5.63 5.65
N ALA A 87 3.65 -4.51 5.60
CA ALA A 87 4.56 -4.14 6.67
C ALA A 87 3.81 -3.82 7.99
N ASN A 88 2.59 -3.26 7.92
CA ASN A 88 1.72 -3.12 9.08
C ASN A 88 1.26 -4.48 9.64
N ALA A 89 0.94 -5.43 8.77
CA ALA A 89 0.62 -6.79 9.17
C ALA A 89 1.79 -7.46 9.92
N TYR A 90 3.02 -7.27 9.45
CA TYR A 90 4.21 -7.74 10.15
C TYR A 90 4.38 -7.06 11.51
N ALA A 91 4.19 -5.75 11.60
CA ALA A 91 4.33 -5.02 12.86
C ALA A 91 3.30 -5.49 13.91
N PHE A 92 2.05 -5.73 13.50
CA PHE A 92 1.02 -6.28 14.37
C PHE A 92 1.31 -7.73 14.78
N ALA A 93 1.77 -8.57 13.84
CA ALA A 93 2.20 -9.93 14.13
C ALA A 93 3.35 -9.96 15.15
N GLN A 94 4.26 -9.00 15.11
CA GLN A 94 5.33 -8.89 16.09
C GLN A 94 4.81 -8.50 17.48
N ALA A 95 3.80 -7.63 17.59
CA ALA A 95 3.17 -7.31 18.86
C ALA A 95 2.53 -8.56 19.49
N LEU A 96 1.82 -9.37 18.69
CA LEU A 96 1.27 -10.66 19.12
C LEU A 96 2.38 -11.65 19.55
N SER A 97 3.45 -11.74 18.77
CA SER A 97 4.61 -12.61 19.05
C SER A 97 5.32 -12.24 20.35
N ARG A 98 5.49 -10.95 20.62
CA ARG A 98 6.01 -10.45 21.90
C ARG A 98 5.09 -10.83 23.05
N ARG A 99 3.77 -10.85 22.83
CA ARG A 99 2.83 -11.30 23.86
C ARG A 99 2.95 -12.80 24.15
N TYR A 100 3.17 -13.65 23.14
CA TYR A 100 3.40 -15.10 23.35
C TYR A 100 4.60 -15.37 24.24
N THR A 101 5.68 -14.62 24.03
CA THR A 101 6.98 -14.82 24.69
C THR A 101 7.14 -13.99 25.98
N ALA A 102 6.27 -13.00 26.23
CA ALA A 102 6.32 -12.21 27.46
C ALA A 102 6.14 -13.05 28.74
N ASN A 103 5.49 -14.22 28.64
CA ASN A 103 5.42 -15.17 29.76
C ASN A 103 6.76 -15.89 30.02
N GLU A 104 7.58 -16.12 29.00
CA GLU A 104 8.93 -16.69 29.15
C GLU A 104 9.84 -15.80 30.00
N TYR A 105 9.71 -14.47 29.86
CA TYR A 105 10.50 -13.47 30.61
C TYR A 105 10.00 -13.22 32.04
N ARG A 106 8.89 -13.83 32.48
CA ARG A 106 8.50 -13.82 33.89
C ARG A 106 9.39 -14.72 34.76
N SER A 107 10.17 -15.62 34.14
CA SER A 107 10.97 -16.64 34.82
C SER A 107 12.49 -16.33 34.91
N GLY A 108 12.94 -15.16 34.43
CA GLY A 108 14.32 -14.68 34.54
C GLY A 108 14.47 -13.53 35.57
N PRO A 109 15.70 -13.23 36.06
CA PRO A 109 15.93 -12.19 37.08
C PRO A 109 15.59 -10.76 36.61
N VAL A 110 15.40 -10.55 35.30
CA VAL A 110 15.00 -9.25 34.73
C VAL A 110 13.55 -9.33 34.27
N LYS A 111 12.64 -8.91 35.14
CA LYS A 111 11.22 -8.74 34.83
C LYS A 111 11.05 -7.54 33.88
N ARG A 112 11.06 -7.75 32.57
CA ARG A 112 10.54 -6.76 31.63
C ARG A 112 9.02 -6.74 31.76
N GLN A 113 8.54 -5.82 32.60
CA GLN A 113 7.12 -5.54 32.78
C GLN A 113 6.61 -4.79 31.54
N ALA A 114 6.42 -5.52 30.43
CA ALA A 114 5.54 -5.05 29.36
C ALA A 114 4.16 -4.87 29.99
N GLY A 115 3.60 -3.66 29.90
CA GLY A 115 2.50 -3.16 30.72
C GLY A 115 1.33 -4.14 30.87
N ALA A 116 1.39 -4.97 31.90
CA ALA A 116 0.31 -5.81 32.35
C ALA A 116 -0.29 -5.11 33.58
N ALA A 117 -1.41 -4.43 33.39
CA ALA A 117 -2.31 -4.13 34.50
C ALA A 117 -2.90 -5.46 34.96
N GLY A 118 -2.29 -6.08 35.99
CA GLY A 118 -2.79 -7.33 36.57
C GLY A 118 -1.71 -8.14 37.27
N GLY A 119 -1.73 -8.10 38.61
CA GLY A 119 -0.82 -8.80 39.51
C GLY A 119 -0.88 -10.33 39.44
N GLY A 120 0.09 -10.95 40.11
CA GLY A 120 0.44 -12.36 40.08
C GLY A 120 -0.73 -13.33 40.31
N GLY A 121 -0.80 -14.33 39.44
CA GLY A 121 -1.78 -15.40 39.39
C GLY A 121 -2.02 -15.83 37.93
N PRO A 122 -2.71 -16.96 37.66
CA PRO A 122 -3.25 -17.29 36.34
C PRO A 122 -4.44 -16.38 36.04
N SER A 123 -4.19 -15.08 35.96
CA SER A 123 -5.18 -14.03 35.73
C SER A 123 -5.19 -13.64 34.25
N ALA A 124 -6.35 -13.15 33.80
CA ALA A 124 -6.47 -12.45 32.53
C ALA A 124 -5.49 -11.26 32.51
N GLY A 125 -4.79 -11.06 31.40
CA GLY A 125 -3.82 -9.99 31.24
C GLY A 125 -4.14 -9.17 30.00
N GLY A 126 -4.11 -7.85 30.14
CA GLY A 126 -4.16 -6.91 29.02
C GLY A 126 -2.77 -6.46 28.59
N TRP A 127 -2.65 -6.01 27.35
CA TRP A 127 -1.46 -5.36 26.81
C TRP A 127 -1.86 -4.21 25.88
N LEU A 128 -1.01 -3.20 25.81
CA LEU A 128 -1.10 -2.06 24.90
C LEU A 128 0.31 -1.77 24.37
N GLU A 129 0.43 -1.62 23.06
CA GLU A 129 1.71 -1.41 22.40
C GLU A 129 1.58 -0.42 21.24
N PRO A 130 2.47 0.58 21.15
CA PRO A 130 2.55 1.41 19.95
C PRO A 130 3.05 0.58 18.76
N VAL A 131 2.38 0.72 17.62
CA VAL A 131 2.77 0.09 16.36
C VAL A 131 3.11 1.19 15.38
N GLY A 132 4.40 1.41 15.16
CA GLY A 132 4.90 2.40 14.21
C GLY A 132 5.79 1.72 13.17
N LEU A 133 5.64 2.13 11.92
CA LEU A 133 6.46 1.65 10.82
C LEU A 133 6.81 2.81 9.89
N PHE A 134 8.11 3.05 9.74
CA PHE A 134 8.65 3.91 8.70
C PHE A 134 9.11 3.01 7.55
N SER A 135 8.55 3.18 6.36
CA SER A 135 8.94 2.41 5.17
C SER A 135 9.17 3.35 3.99
N SER A 136 10.42 3.40 3.52
CA SER A 136 10.77 4.07 2.27
C SER A 136 10.90 3.02 1.17
N GLN A 137 10.13 3.15 0.08
CA GLN A 137 10.32 2.34 -1.11
C GLN A 137 10.88 3.20 -2.24
N SER A 138 12.17 3.01 -2.54
CA SER A 138 12.79 3.57 -3.74
C SER A 138 12.23 2.84 -4.97
N GLY A 139 11.52 3.57 -5.82
CA GLY A 139 10.97 3.06 -7.08
C GLY A 139 12.02 3.11 -8.19
N GLY A 140 12.06 2.08 -9.03
CA GLY A 140 12.95 1.97 -10.20
C GLY A 140 12.33 2.51 -11.49
N VAL A 141 12.88 2.13 -12.64
CA VAL A 141 12.46 2.63 -13.98
C VAL A 141 10.98 2.38 -14.31
N ASN A 142 10.35 1.40 -13.66
CA ASN A 142 8.96 0.97 -13.90
C ASN A 142 7.97 1.34 -12.78
N ALA A 143 8.41 1.98 -11.70
CA ALA A 143 7.56 2.32 -10.56
C ALA A 143 8.03 3.62 -9.89
N SER A 144 7.11 4.53 -9.59
CA SER A 144 7.39 5.76 -8.86
C SER A 144 8.04 5.47 -7.50
N THR A 145 8.92 6.36 -7.06
CA THR A 145 9.40 6.32 -5.67
C THR A 145 8.25 6.72 -4.77
N ILE A 146 7.92 5.83 -3.84
CA ILE A 146 6.80 5.95 -2.91
C ILE A 146 7.36 5.85 -1.50
N SER A 147 7.25 6.94 -0.75
CA SER A 147 7.49 6.95 0.69
C SER A 147 6.17 6.74 1.42
N ALA A 148 6.15 5.81 2.38
CA ALA A 148 4.96 5.53 3.16
C ALA A 148 5.29 5.50 4.66
N ASN A 149 4.57 6.33 5.40
CA ASN A 149 4.71 6.42 6.85
C ASN A 149 3.45 5.87 7.50
N SER A 150 3.62 5.02 8.49
CA SER A 150 2.50 4.38 9.19
C SER A 150 2.68 4.47 10.70
N GLY A 151 1.63 4.91 11.40
CA GLY A 151 1.65 5.06 12.85
C GLY A 151 0.33 4.63 13.48
N GLY A 152 0.39 3.95 14.60
CA GLY A 152 -0.77 3.29 15.19
C GLY A 152 -0.54 2.72 16.59
N LEU A 153 -1.57 2.05 17.07
CA LEU A 153 -1.61 1.37 18.36
C LEU A 153 -2.20 -0.02 18.19
N ALA A 154 -1.70 -0.98 18.95
CA ALA A 154 -2.29 -2.30 19.11
C ALA A 154 -2.53 -2.58 20.59
N ALA A 155 -3.63 -3.24 20.90
CA ALA A 155 -3.98 -3.63 22.24
C ALA A 155 -4.65 -5.00 22.22
N GLY A 156 -4.64 -5.68 23.35
CA GLY A 156 -5.32 -6.95 23.46
C GLY A 156 -5.42 -7.44 24.89
N PHE A 157 -6.09 -8.57 25.02
CA PHE A 157 -6.22 -9.26 26.28
C PHE A 157 -6.22 -10.77 26.05
N ASP A 158 -5.74 -11.51 27.03
CA ASP A 158 -5.70 -12.96 27.01
C ASP A 158 -5.92 -13.53 28.41
N ALA A 159 -6.51 -14.72 28.45
CA ALA A 159 -6.77 -15.46 29.67
C ALA A 159 -6.24 -16.90 29.55
N PRO A 160 -5.86 -17.54 30.67
CA PRO A 160 -5.56 -18.97 30.65
C PRO A 160 -6.78 -19.76 30.18
N LEU A 161 -6.54 -20.80 29.39
CA LEU A 161 -7.60 -21.63 28.85
C LEU A 161 -8.04 -22.65 29.93
N PRO A 162 -9.34 -22.73 30.28
CA PRO A 162 -9.82 -23.67 31.29
C PRO A 162 -9.44 -25.12 30.94
N GLY A 163 -8.87 -25.83 31.91
CA GLY A 163 -8.41 -27.22 31.72
C GLY A 163 -7.02 -27.37 31.07
N TRP A 164 -6.38 -26.27 30.64
CA TRP A 164 -5.03 -26.28 30.05
C TRP A 164 -4.12 -25.31 30.80
N THR A 165 -3.38 -25.81 31.79
CA THR A 165 -2.54 -24.99 32.70
C THR A 165 -1.44 -24.19 32.01
N ASN A 166 -1.09 -24.57 30.79
CA ASN A 166 0.00 -24.01 30.00
C ASN A 166 -0.48 -23.26 28.76
N ALA A 167 -1.79 -23.13 28.55
CA ALA A 167 -2.35 -22.50 27.36
C ALA A 167 -3.08 -21.19 27.71
N ARG A 168 -3.03 -20.23 26.80
CA ARG A 168 -3.77 -18.97 26.87
C ARG A 168 -4.46 -18.71 25.55
N LEU A 169 -5.61 -18.04 25.62
CA LEU A 169 -6.38 -17.59 24.47
C LEU A 169 -6.67 -16.10 24.65
N GLY A 170 -6.56 -15.34 23.57
CA GLY A 170 -6.74 -13.91 23.59
C GLY A 170 -7.25 -13.32 22.30
N LEU A 171 -7.66 -12.06 22.43
CA LEU A 171 -8.07 -11.19 21.34
C LEU A 171 -7.12 -9.99 21.28
N GLY A 172 -6.74 -9.61 20.06
CA GLY A 172 -5.92 -8.44 19.77
C GLY A 172 -6.61 -7.55 18.76
N PHE A 173 -6.47 -6.25 18.91
CA PHE A 173 -7.00 -5.23 18.03
C PHE A 173 -5.91 -4.21 17.72
N GLY A 174 -5.94 -3.65 16.51
CA GLY A 174 -4.98 -2.66 16.08
C GLY A 174 -5.61 -1.63 15.17
N TYR A 175 -5.11 -0.41 15.25
CA TYR A 175 -5.44 0.68 14.35
C TYR A 175 -4.14 1.34 13.88
N THR A 176 -4.03 1.54 12.58
CA THR A 176 -2.88 2.20 11.96
C THR A 176 -3.37 3.22 10.94
N ARG A 177 -2.82 4.44 10.99
CA ARG A 177 -2.96 5.45 9.95
C ARG A 177 -1.75 5.41 9.04
N HIS A 178 -2.00 5.51 7.74
CA HIS A 178 -1.01 5.50 6.67
C HIS A 178 -1.04 6.85 5.96
N SER A 179 0.13 7.40 5.70
CA SER A 179 0.33 8.50 4.76
C SER A 179 1.31 8.06 3.68
N LEU A 180 1.04 8.45 2.46
CA LEU A 180 1.79 8.08 1.27
C LEU A 180 2.15 9.35 0.50
N GLU A 181 3.42 9.47 0.17
CA GLU A 181 3.94 10.52 -0.68
C GLU A 181 4.75 9.87 -1.79
N GLY A 182 4.36 10.13 -3.03
CA GLY A 182 5.04 9.65 -4.21
C GLY A 182 5.58 10.80 -5.06
N SER A 183 6.41 10.45 -6.04
CA SER A 183 6.84 11.43 -7.03
C SER A 183 5.66 12.06 -7.79
N ARG A 184 5.86 13.25 -8.36
CA ARG A 184 4.91 13.92 -9.28
C ARG A 184 3.52 14.20 -8.66
N GLY A 185 3.48 14.55 -7.38
CA GLY A 185 2.26 14.99 -6.70
C GLY A 185 1.29 13.87 -6.34
N LEU A 186 1.72 12.60 -6.42
CA LEU A 186 0.97 11.49 -5.84
C LEU A 186 0.99 11.62 -4.32
N THR A 187 -0.19 11.75 -3.72
CA THR A 187 -0.38 11.71 -2.27
C THR A 187 -1.43 10.68 -1.94
N GLY A 188 -1.36 10.11 -0.74
CA GLY A 188 -2.35 9.14 -0.31
C GLY A 188 -2.48 9.09 1.19
N GLN A 189 -3.67 8.74 1.64
CA GLN A 189 -3.96 8.52 3.04
C GLN A 189 -4.78 7.25 3.20
N GLY A 190 -4.56 6.55 4.31
CA GLY A 190 -5.32 5.34 4.58
C GLY A 190 -5.42 5.03 6.06
N ASN A 191 -6.40 4.22 6.40
CA ASN A 191 -6.62 3.71 7.75
C ASN A 191 -6.76 2.20 7.66
N THR A 192 -6.06 1.48 8.53
CA THR A 192 -6.20 0.03 8.67
C THR A 192 -6.67 -0.31 10.07
N TYR A 193 -7.77 -1.05 10.13
CA TYR A 193 -8.31 -1.67 11.33
C TYR A 193 -8.03 -3.15 11.27
N GLN A 194 -7.48 -3.73 12.33
CA GLN A 194 -7.15 -5.14 12.36
C GLN A 194 -7.54 -5.78 13.69
N ALA A 195 -7.94 -7.05 13.62
CA ALA A 195 -8.27 -7.88 14.75
C ALA A 195 -7.61 -9.24 14.60
N ALA A 196 -7.28 -9.87 15.72
CA ALA A 196 -6.77 -11.23 15.75
C ALA A 196 -7.31 -12.02 16.93
N VAL A 197 -7.54 -13.29 16.69
CA VAL A 197 -7.69 -14.31 17.73
C VAL A 197 -6.35 -15.02 17.83
N TYR A 198 -5.81 -15.15 19.04
CA TYR A 198 -4.53 -15.81 19.23
C TYR A 198 -4.53 -16.75 20.41
N GLY A 199 -3.77 -17.83 20.28
CA GLY A 199 -3.50 -18.79 21.33
C GLY A 199 -2.00 -18.96 21.52
N SER A 200 -1.58 -19.18 22.75
CA SER A 200 -0.20 -19.53 23.08
C SER A 200 -0.16 -20.71 24.03
N TRP A 201 0.83 -21.57 23.87
CA TRP A 201 1.13 -22.67 24.78
C TRP A 201 2.59 -22.63 25.17
N GLU A 202 2.88 -22.80 26.46
CA GLU A 202 4.25 -22.74 26.99
C GLU A 202 4.49 -23.86 28.00
N LYS A 203 5.56 -24.64 27.81
CA LYS A 203 5.95 -25.68 28.76
C LYS A 203 7.47 -25.81 28.80
N LYS A 204 8.07 -25.53 29.96
CA LYS A 204 9.49 -25.76 30.32
C LYS A 204 10.44 -25.83 29.11
N GLY A 205 10.79 -24.66 28.58
CA GLY A 205 11.75 -24.53 27.48
C GLY A 205 11.15 -24.67 26.08
N TYR A 206 9.85 -24.89 25.94
CA TYR A 206 9.15 -24.90 24.67
C TYR A 206 8.01 -23.89 24.67
N TYR A 207 7.81 -23.22 23.53
CA TYR A 207 6.66 -22.37 23.31
C TYR A 207 6.07 -22.64 21.93
N ALA A 208 4.77 -22.42 21.82
CA ALA A 208 4.03 -22.40 20.57
C ALA A 208 3.00 -21.27 20.60
N GLY A 209 2.79 -20.62 19.47
CA GLY A 209 1.85 -19.53 19.28
C GLY A 209 1.14 -19.69 17.94
N LEU A 210 -0.15 -19.39 17.94
CA LEU A 210 -0.97 -19.34 16.74
C LEU A 210 -1.83 -18.07 16.79
N ALA A 211 -1.95 -17.36 15.69
CA ALA A 211 -2.97 -16.33 15.51
C ALA A 211 -3.66 -16.47 14.17
N GLY A 212 -4.97 -16.23 14.16
CA GLY A 212 -5.71 -15.84 12.96
C GLY A 212 -5.98 -14.34 13.03
N ARG A 213 -5.72 -13.62 11.94
CA ARG A 213 -5.93 -12.18 11.84
C ARG A 213 -6.85 -11.84 10.67
N TYR A 214 -7.56 -10.73 10.84
CA TYR A 214 -8.31 -10.06 9.79
C TYR A 214 -8.06 -8.57 9.85
N ALA A 215 -7.90 -7.93 8.70
CA ALA A 215 -7.69 -6.51 8.58
C ALA A 215 -8.57 -5.93 7.47
N TYR A 216 -9.06 -4.72 7.71
CA TYR A 216 -9.79 -3.91 6.76
C TYR A 216 -9.11 -2.55 6.64
N SER A 217 -8.84 -2.14 5.41
CA SER A 217 -8.14 -0.90 5.07
C SER A 217 -9.01 -0.04 4.16
N ASN A 218 -9.13 1.24 4.49
CA ASN A 218 -9.68 2.27 3.62
C ASN A 218 -8.57 3.18 3.14
N MET A 219 -8.53 3.43 1.84
CA MET A 219 -7.43 4.10 1.17
C MET A 219 -7.97 5.13 0.19
N GLU A 220 -7.34 6.28 0.18
CA GLU A 220 -7.61 7.36 -0.76
C GLU A 220 -6.27 7.81 -1.34
N THR A 221 -6.19 7.90 -2.66
CA THR A 221 -5.05 8.45 -3.38
C THR A 221 -5.49 9.64 -4.20
N ASP A 222 -4.68 10.68 -4.18
CA ASP A 222 -4.82 11.87 -5.01
C ASP A 222 -3.59 11.96 -5.91
N ARG A 223 -3.83 12.20 -7.21
CA ARG A 223 -2.76 12.51 -8.16
C ARG A 223 -3.08 13.77 -8.94
N LEU A 224 -2.03 14.53 -9.24
CA LEU A 224 -2.10 15.66 -10.16
C LEU A 224 -1.88 15.17 -11.59
N ILE A 225 -2.77 15.56 -12.49
CA ILE A 225 -2.63 15.42 -13.93
C ILE A 225 -2.50 16.83 -14.48
N ALA A 226 -1.27 17.22 -14.81
CA ALA A 226 -0.94 18.55 -15.27
C ALA A 226 -0.08 18.48 -16.55
N PHE A 227 -0.64 18.92 -17.67
CA PHE A 227 0.07 19.08 -18.94
C PHE A 227 -0.67 20.11 -19.82
N GLU A 228 0.07 21.03 -20.43
CA GLU A 228 -0.49 22.15 -21.21
C GLU A 228 -1.59 22.89 -20.42
N ASP A 229 -2.78 23.06 -21.01
CA ASP A 229 -3.93 23.72 -20.38
C ASP A 229 -4.70 22.81 -19.40
N ILE A 230 -4.28 21.56 -19.23
CA ILE A 230 -4.89 20.61 -18.29
C ILE A 230 -4.18 20.72 -16.95
N ASP A 231 -4.94 21.09 -15.91
CA ASP A 231 -4.56 20.98 -14.51
C ASP A 231 -5.74 20.38 -13.73
N ARG A 232 -5.65 19.09 -13.41
CA ARG A 232 -6.74 18.33 -12.78
C ARG A 232 -6.22 17.42 -11.69
N ARG A 233 -7.03 17.24 -10.65
CA ARG A 233 -6.79 16.24 -9.60
C ARG A 233 -7.68 15.02 -9.82
N ALA A 234 -7.07 13.84 -9.88
CA ALA A 234 -7.78 12.57 -9.89
C ALA A 234 -7.68 11.91 -8.52
N THR A 235 -8.82 11.70 -7.88
CA THR A 235 -8.94 11.03 -6.58
C THR A 235 -9.47 9.62 -6.79
N ALA A 236 -8.77 8.62 -6.26
CA ALA A 236 -9.22 7.25 -6.23
C ALA A 236 -9.45 6.80 -4.79
N ARG A 237 -10.61 6.19 -4.53
CA ARG A 237 -10.95 5.58 -3.24
C ARG A 237 -11.02 4.09 -3.40
N SER A 238 -10.31 3.37 -2.55
CA SER A 238 -10.30 1.92 -2.54
C SER A 238 -10.42 1.40 -1.11
N SER A 239 -10.95 0.18 -0.99
CA SER A 239 -10.93 -0.55 0.26
C SER A 239 -10.26 -1.90 0.03
N GLY A 240 -9.62 -2.42 1.06
CA GLY A 240 -8.89 -3.67 1.02
C GLY A 240 -9.19 -4.50 2.24
N GLN A 241 -9.34 -5.80 2.05
CA GLN A 241 -9.43 -6.77 3.14
C GLN A 241 -8.16 -7.62 3.10
N GLU A 242 -7.76 -8.14 4.25
CA GLU A 242 -6.64 -9.06 4.36
C GLU A 242 -6.91 -10.04 5.50
N ALA A 243 -6.71 -11.32 5.26
CA ALA A 243 -6.83 -12.35 6.28
C ALA A 243 -5.53 -13.15 6.30
N GLY A 244 -5.05 -13.52 7.48
CA GLY A 244 -3.81 -14.28 7.56
C GLY A 244 -3.71 -15.05 8.85
N PHE A 245 -2.73 -15.93 8.92
CA PHE A 245 -2.43 -16.66 10.14
C PHE A 245 -0.94 -16.59 10.44
N ILE A 246 -0.60 -16.69 11.71
CA ILE A 246 0.76 -16.63 12.21
C ILE A 246 0.96 -17.88 13.04
N VAL A 247 2.01 -18.66 12.73
CA VAL A 247 2.41 -19.81 13.54
C VAL A 247 3.82 -19.54 14.06
N GLU A 248 4.04 -19.75 15.34
CA GLU A 248 5.36 -19.64 15.92
C GLU A 248 5.58 -20.81 16.87
N ALA A 249 6.78 -21.40 16.87
CA ALA A 249 7.14 -22.41 17.84
C ALA A 249 8.63 -22.35 18.10
N GLY A 250 9.05 -22.50 19.35
CA GLY A 250 10.46 -22.51 19.69
C GLY A 250 10.76 -23.46 20.83
N ALA A 251 12.04 -23.80 20.92
CA ALA A 251 12.60 -24.66 21.95
C ALA A 251 13.92 -24.05 22.43
N ARG A 252 14.20 -24.15 23.72
CA ARG A 252 15.46 -23.71 24.32
C ARG A 252 16.43 -24.89 24.34
N LEU A 253 17.28 -24.96 23.31
CA LEU A 253 18.35 -25.94 23.16
C LEU A 253 19.70 -25.19 23.22
N GLY A 254 20.20 -24.87 24.41
CA GLY A 254 21.41 -24.04 24.54
C GLY A 254 21.20 -22.62 24.00
N ASP A 255 22.02 -22.18 23.03
CA ASP A 255 22.03 -20.82 22.44
C ASP A 255 21.10 -20.64 21.22
N ILE A 256 20.53 -21.70 20.66
CA ILE A 256 19.61 -21.57 19.51
C ILE A 256 18.24 -21.15 20.03
N THR A 257 17.85 -19.92 19.72
CA THR A 257 16.77 -19.22 20.43
C THR A 257 15.45 -19.16 19.64
N ARG A 258 15.39 -19.44 18.32
CA ARG A 258 14.12 -19.24 17.56
C ARG A 258 14.04 -19.92 16.19
N ILE A 259 12.86 -20.49 15.87
CA ILE A 259 12.40 -20.77 14.49
C ILE A 259 11.00 -20.17 14.36
N ALA A 260 10.73 -19.35 13.33
CA ALA A 260 9.41 -18.73 13.13
C ALA A 260 8.95 -18.90 11.68
N TYR A 261 7.70 -19.33 11.46
CA TYR A 261 7.12 -19.54 10.13
C TYR A 261 5.86 -18.70 9.95
N ARG A 262 5.90 -17.73 9.03
CA ARG A 262 4.85 -16.69 8.89
C ARG A 262 4.27 -16.68 7.47
N PRO A 263 3.39 -17.62 7.10
CA PRO A 263 2.70 -17.56 5.82
C PRO A 263 1.67 -16.42 5.84
N MET A 264 1.69 -15.56 4.83
CA MET A 264 0.66 -14.56 4.60
C MET A 264 -0.10 -14.92 3.33
N VAL A 265 -1.43 -14.90 3.40
CA VAL A 265 -2.31 -15.12 2.25
C VAL A 265 -3.00 -13.77 1.99
N ARG A 266 -3.02 -13.33 0.74
CA ARG A 266 -3.75 -12.12 0.31
C ARG A 266 -5.04 -12.54 -0.37
#